data_AF-A0A0N7L8H6-F1
#
_entry.id   AF-A0A0N7L8H6-F1
#
_cell.length_a   1.000
_cell.length_b   1.000
_cell.length_c   1.000
_cell.angle_alpha   90.00
_cell.angle_beta   90.00
_cell.angle_gamma   90.00
#
_symmetry.space_group_name_H-M   'P 1'
#
loop_
_entity.id
_entity.type
_entity.pdbx_description
1 polymer ?
#
loop_
_entity_poly.entity_id
_entity_poly.type
_entity_poly.pdbx_seq_one_letter_code
_entity_poly.pdbx_strand_id
1 'polypeptide(L)'
;MQDGLNKLLSLLGPEGVQNLVAQGSNAINARLEAFPSYENALLEHLQQRMSASFASMTPPSVTDDFPRPKPLMVGVEAIEGEDGENLLQWVVEVEMTIVSAMLQTEQQRVALAILKLGGQAREWAVTCGVLRKLQLSRVFSPPNQAYRVRSHFLAARQGNKELVDFV
;
A
#
# COMPACT_ATOMS: atom_id res chain seq x y z
N MET A 1 13.65 21.00 24.08
CA MET A 1 12.29 21.54 24.28
C MET A 1 11.65 21.99 22.96
N GLN A 2 12.30 22.88 22.17
CA GLN A 2 11.77 23.32 20.87
C GLN A 2 11.55 22.20 19.84
N ASP A 3 12.42 21.18 19.79
CA ASP A 3 12.26 20.06 18.85
C ASP A 3 10.99 19.23 19.11
N GLY A 4 10.67 18.98 20.40
CA GLY A 4 9.45 18.26 20.79
C GLY A 4 8.16 19.04 20.47
N LEU A 5 8.19 20.36 20.63
CA LEU A 5 7.08 21.23 20.23
C LEU A 5 6.85 21.17 18.72
N ASN A 6 7.91 21.30 17.91
CA ASN A 6 7.79 21.26 16.45
C ASN A 6 7.25 19.92 15.94
N LYS A 7 7.70 18.80 16.52
CA LYS A 7 7.19 17.46 16.22
C LYS A 7 5.72 17.30 16.59
N LEU A 8 5.33 17.75 17.78
CA LEU A 8 3.94 17.71 18.24
C LEU A 8 3.03 18.54 17.33
N LEU A 9 3.41 19.77 16.98
CA LEU A 9 2.64 20.63 16.09
C LEU A 9 2.52 20.03 14.68
N SER A 10 3.56 19.35 14.19
CA SER A 10 3.54 18.65 12.89
C SER A 10 2.58 17.46 12.87
N LEU A 11 2.42 16.76 13.99
CA LEU A 11 1.51 15.61 14.10
C LEU A 11 0.04 16.00 14.26
N LEU A 12 -0.25 17.11 14.94
CA LEU A 12 -1.63 17.52 15.25
C LEU A 12 -2.35 18.16 14.06
N GLY A 13 -1.63 18.68 13.07
CA GLY A 13 -2.21 19.42 11.95
C GLY A 13 -2.86 20.75 12.39
N PRO A 14 -3.31 21.59 11.45
CA PRO A 14 -3.77 22.95 11.75
C PRO A 14 -5.01 22.98 12.67
N GLU A 15 -5.94 22.05 12.53
CA GLU A 15 -7.12 21.95 13.40
C GLU A 15 -6.76 21.46 14.81
N GLY A 16 -5.84 20.50 14.93
CA GLY A 16 -5.37 19.99 16.22
C GLY A 16 -4.59 21.04 17.01
N VAL A 17 -3.79 21.86 16.32
CA VAL A 17 -3.07 22.99 16.93
C VAL A 17 -4.05 24.03 17.47
N GLN A 18 -5.11 24.38 16.74
CA GLN A 18 -6.12 25.33 17.24
C GLN A 18 -6.85 24.81 18.47
N ASN A 19 -7.21 23.53 18.49
CA ASN A 19 -7.85 22.91 19.65
C ASN A 19 -6.89 22.88 20.87
N LEU A 20 -5.61 22.61 20.63
CA LEU A 20 -4.60 22.60 21.69
C LEU A 20 -4.37 24.01 22.27
N VAL A 21 -4.35 25.04 21.43
CA VAL A 21 -4.26 26.44 21.87
C VAL A 21 -5.51 26.84 22.65
N ALA A 22 -6.70 26.42 22.22
CA ALA A 22 -7.95 26.66 22.94
C ALA A 22 -8.01 26.01 24.34
N GLN A 23 -7.27 24.91 24.55
CA GLN A 23 -7.15 24.24 25.86
C GLN A 23 -6.19 24.97 26.84
N GLY A 24 -5.45 25.97 26.36
CA GLY A 24 -4.58 26.82 27.18
C GLY A 24 -3.17 26.26 27.45
N SER A 25 -2.32 27.12 28.01
CA SER A 25 -0.87 26.87 28.20
C SER A 25 -0.57 25.61 29.02
N ASN A 26 -1.38 25.31 30.04
CA ASN A 26 -1.19 24.12 30.87
C ASN A 26 -1.39 22.82 30.08
N ALA A 27 -2.34 22.78 29.14
CA ALA A 27 -2.56 21.61 28.29
C ALA A 27 -1.43 21.42 27.27
N ILE A 28 -0.87 22.51 26.75
CA ILE A 28 0.32 22.47 25.88
C ILE A 28 1.50 21.85 26.62
N ASN A 29 1.81 22.34 27.82
CA ASN A 29 2.92 21.82 28.61
C ASN A 29 2.70 20.36 29.02
N ALA A 30 1.50 19.99 29.50
CA ALA A 30 1.19 18.61 29.85
C ALA A 30 1.36 17.64 28.67
N ARG A 31 0.93 18.05 27.46
CA ARG A 31 1.12 17.24 26.26
C ARG A 31 2.57 17.18 25.81
N LEU A 32 3.31 18.28 25.93
CA LEU A 32 4.74 18.32 25.60
C LEU A 32 5.52 17.34 26.49
N GLU A 33 5.22 17.29 27.79
CA GLU A 33 5.89 16.39 28.74
C GLU A 33 5.48 14.92 28.53
N ALA A 34 4.24 14.64 28.14
CA ALA A 34 3.77 13.29 27.85
C ALA A 34 4.24 12.76 26.48
N PHE A 35 4.58 13.65 25.55
CA PHE A 35 4.88 13.29 24.16
C PHE A 35 6.08 12.33 24.00
N PRO A 36 7.22 12.53 24.66
CA PRO A 36 8.34 11.59 24.56
C PRO A 36 7.99 10.18 25.03
N SER A 37 7.16 10.05 26.07
CA SER A 37 6.72 8.74 26.57
C SER A 37 5.80 8.05 25.56
N TYR A 38 4.87 8.78 24.96
CA TYR A 38 4.02 8.27 23.89
C TYR A 38 4.84 7.83 22.66
N GLU A 39 5.81 8.64 22.23
CA GLU A 39 6.68 8.33 21.09
C GLU A 39 7.48 7.05 21.34
N ASN A 40 8.08 6.90 22.52
CA ASN A 40 8.81 5.69 22.88
C ASN A 40 7.91 4.46 22.96
N ALA A 41 6.73 4.57 23.58
CA ALA A 41 5.77 3.46 23.65
C ALA A 41 5.28 3.03 22.26
N LEU A 42 5.08 3.99 21.34
CA LEU A 42 4.72 3.69 19.96
C LEU A 42 5.85 2.96 19.23
N LEU A 43 7.10 3.39 19.42
CA LEU A 43 8.28 2.73 18.84
C LEU A 43 8.44 1.30 19.39
N GLU A 44 8.27 1.10 20.70
CA GLU A 44 8.29 -0.22 21.33
C GLU A 44 7.20 -1.13 20.77
N HIS A 45 5.97 -0.62 20.64
CA HIS A 45 4.86 -1.40 20.07
C HIS A 45 5.12 -1.76 18.60
N LEU A 46 5.67 -0.85 17.80
CA LEU A 46 6.07 -1.14 16.42
C LEU A 46 7.18 -2.20 16.38
N GLN A 47 8.17 -2.11 17.26
CA GLN A 47 9.24 -3.10 17.38
C GLN A 47 8.70 -4.46 17.81
N GLN A 48 7.82 -4.52 18.80
CA GLN A 48 7.16 -5.75 19.22
C GLN A 48 6.33 -6.36 18.10
N ARG A 49 5.59 -5.55 17.35
CA ARG A 49 4.80 -6.03 16.21
C ARG A 49 5.68 -6.58 15.09
N MET A 50 6.81 -5.93 14.81
CA MET A 50 7.82 -6.45 13.88
C MET A 50 8.37 -7.78 14.39
N SER A 51 8.83 -7.84 15.65
CA SER A 51 9.36 -9.06 16.26
C SER A 51 8.34 -10.20 16.34
N ALA A 52 7.06 -9.91 16.62
CA ALA A 52 5.98 -10.90 16.62
C ALA A 52 5.64 -11.38 15.20
N SER A 53 5.74 -10.50 14.20
CA SER A 53 5.67 -10.90 12.78
C SER A 53 6.83 -11.80 12.40
N PHE A 54 8.05 -11.54 12.90
CA PHE A 54 9.21 -12.43 12.70
C PHE A 54 9.11 -13.73 13.51
N ALA A 55 8.51 -13.71 14.70
CA ALA A 55 8.29 -14.89 15.53
C ALA A 55 7.14 -15.78 15.03
N SER A 56 6.15 -15.20 14.32
CA SER A 56 5.18 -15.97 13.51
C SER A 56 5.81 -16.58 12.26
N MET A 57 7.03 -16.15 11.90
CA MET A 57 7.91 -16.80 10.96
C MET A 57 8.98 -17.60 11.70
N THR A 58 8.61 -18.34 12.76
CA THR A 58 9.44 -19.47 13.17
C THR A 58 9.55 -20.40 11.97
N PRO A 59 10.77 -20.70 11.47
CA PRO A 59 10.94 -21.96 10.75
C PRO A 59 10.51 -23.05 11.74
N PRO A 60 9.68 -24.03 11.35
CA PRO A 60 9.47 -25.18 12.21
C PRO A 60 10.85 -25.72 12.60
N SER A 61 11.11 -25.74 13.91
CA SER A 61 12.24 -26.43 14.49
C SER A 61 12.26 -27.84 13.91
N VAL A 62 13.40 -28.17 13.31
CA VAL A 62 13.70 -29.43 12.63
C VAL A 62 13.18 -30.61 13.44
N THR A 63 12.00 -31.08 13.08
CA THR A 63 11.68 -32.50 13.10
C THR A 63 11.57 -32.85 11.64
N ASP A 64 12.61 -33.53 11.19
CA ASP A 64 12.81 -34.13 9.88
C ASP A 64 11.52 -34.84 9.42
N ASP A 65 10.82 -34.32 8.39
CA ASP A 65 9.92 -35.05 7.46
C ASP A 65 8.87 -34.21 6.70
N PHE A 66 8.83 -32.88 6.81
CA PHE A 66 7.98 -32.09 5.90
C PHE A 66 8.79 -31.53 4.71
N PRO A 67 8.49 -31.92 3.45
CA PRO A 67 9.16 -31.37 2.30
C PRO A 67 8.93 -29.86 2.26
N ARG A 68 10.01 -29.08 2.39
CA ARG A 68 9.97 -27.63 2.25
C ARG A 68 9.21 -27.28 0.97
N PRO A 69 8.11 -26.50 1.03
CA PRO A 69 7.34 -26.18 -0.16
C PRO A 69 8.26 -25.52 -1.18
N LYS A 70 8.30 -26.09 -2.39
CA LYS A 70 9.08 -25.55 -3.49
C LYS A 70 8.39 -24.29 -4.01
N PRO A 71 9.13 -23.19 -4.24
CA PRO A 71 8.58 -22.02 -4.91
C PRO A 71 7.98 -22.42 -6.26
N LEU A 72 6.72 -22.08 -6.49
CA LEU A 72 6.06 -22.29 -7.77
C LEU A 72 6.15 -20.98 -8.55
N MET A 73 6.91 -20.99 -9.65
CA MET A 73 6.93 -19.86 -10.58
C MET A 73 5.66 -19.90 -11.43
N VAL A 74 4.68 -19.06 -11.06
CA VAL A 74 3.50 -18.81 -11.88
C VAL A 74 3.87 -17.82 -12.99
N GLY A 75 3.51 -18.15 -14.23
CA GLY A 75 3.69 -17.27 -15.36
C GLY A 75 2.66 -16.14 -15.32
N VAL A 76 3.12 -14.90 -15.14
CA VAL A 76 2.32 -13.68 -15.37
C VAL A 76 2.73 -13.07 -16.68
N GLU A 77 1.75 -12.69 -17.50
CA GLU A 77 1.97 -11.96 -18.75
C GLU A 77 2.49 -10.54 -18.46
N ALA A 78 3.33 -10.02 -19.34
CA ALA A 78 3.86 -8.68 -19.16
C ALA A 78 2.83 -7.64 -19.63
N ILE A 79 2.62 -6.58 -18.83
CA ILE A 79 1.82 -5.41 -19.25
C ILE A 79 2.74 -4.40 -19.94
N GLU A 80 2.39 -3.97 -21.14
CA GLU A 80 3.19 -3.01 -21.91
C GLU A 80 2.84 -1.55 -21.59
N GLY A 81 1.62 -1.31 -21.07
CA GLY A 81 1.06 0.00 -20.77
C GLY A 81 0.14 0.53 -21.86
N GLU A 82 -0.52 -0.34 -22.63
CA GLU A 82 -1.46 0.03 -23.67
C GLU A 82 -2.87 0.38 -23.11
N ASP A 83 -3.57 1.28 -23.80
CA ASP A 83 -4.96 1.64 -23.46
C ASP A 83 -5.89 0.44 -23.65
N GLY A 84 -6.34 -0.17 -22.54
CA GLY A 84 -7.28 -1.30 -22.55
C GLY A 84 -6.81 -2.54 -21.80
N GLU A 85 -5.54 -2.59 -21.36
CA GLU A 85 -5.02 -3.66 -20.53
C GLU A 85 -5.70 -3.70 -19.15
N ASN A 86 -6.08 -4.91 -18.69
CA ASN A 86 -6.74 -5.07 -17.40
C ASN A 86 -5.70 -5.09 -16.26
N LEU A 87 -5.33 -3.89 -15.83
CA LEU A 87 -4.37 -3.67 -14.75
C LEU A 87 -4.78 -4.32 -13.43
N LEU A 88 -6.09 -4.38 -13.14
CA LEU A 88 -6.58 -4.99 -11.90
C LEU A 88 -6.35 -6.49 -11.90
N GLN A 89 -6.61 -7.14 -13.03
CA GLN A 89 -6.33 -8.57 -13.23
C GLN A 89 -4.83 -8.86 -13.08
N TRP A 90 -3.98 -8.06 -13.73
CA TRP A 90 -2.53 -8.23 -13.64
C TRP A 90 -1.97 -8.00 -12.23
N VAL A 91 -2.49 -7.01 -11.49
CA VAL A 91 -2.10 -6.79 -10.09
C VAL A 91 -2.39 -8.03 -9.24
N VAL A 92 -3.57 -8.63 -9.41
CA VAL A 92 -3.94 -9.86 -8.69
C VAL A 92 -3.03 -11.03 -9.09
N GLU A 93 -2.67 -11.16 -10.36
CA GLU A 93 -1.75 -12.21 -10.84
C GLU A 93 -0.32 -12.04 -10.31
N VAL A 94 0.18 -10.81 -10.24
CA VAL A 94 1.47 -10.49 -9.62
C VAL A 94 1.45 -10.79 -8.12
N GLU A 95 0.37 -10.44 -7.42
CA GLU A 95 0.20 -10.78 -6.00
C GLU A 95 0.19 -12.30 -5.77
N MET A 96 -0.54 -13.07 -6.59
CA MET A 96 -0.52 -14.53 -6.53
C MET A 96 0.87 -15.11 -6.79
N THR A 97 1.65 -14.49 -7.69
CA THR A 97 3.00 -14.93 -8.01
C THR A 97 3.97 -14.63 -6.88
N ILE A 98 3.83 -13.48 -6.22
CA ILE A 98 4.60 -13.14 -5.00
C ILE A 98 4.36 -14.18 -3.91
N VAL A 99 3.09 -14.55 -3.68
CA VAL A 99 2.70 -15.55 -2.69
C VAL A 99 3.25 -16.94 -3.08
N SER A 100 3.13 -17.33 -4.34
CA SER A 100 3.58 -18.64 -4.85
C SER A 100 5.10 -18.80 -4.89
N ALA A 101 5.82 -17.70 -5.18
CA ALA A 101 7.28 -17.64 -5.15
C ALA A 101 7.85 -17.44 -3.74
N MET A 102 6.99 -17.33 -2.72
CA MET A 102 7.36 -17.16 -1.32
C MET A 102 8.32 -15.97 -1.09
N LEU A 103 8.15 -14.88 -1.84
CA LEU A 103 9.04 -13.72 -1.77
C LEU A 103 8.83 -12.95 -0.46
N GLN A 104 9.88 -12.92 0.36
CA GLN A 104 9.80 -12.36 1.72
C GLN A 104 10.19 -10.88 1.75
N THR A 105 11.15 -10.47 0.93
CA THR A 105 11.63 -9.09 0.96
C THR A 105 10.81 -8.21 0.02
N GLU A 106 10.55 -6.98 0.45
CA GLU A 106 9.88 -5.98 -0.39
C GLU A 106 10.66 -5.73 -1.70
N GLN A 107 12.00 -5.73 -1.62
CA GLN A 107 12.88 -5.60 -2.77
C GLN A 107 12.68 -6.72 -3.81
N GLN A 108 12.49 -7.97 -3.37
CA GLN A 108 12.22 -9.09 -4.27
C GLN A 108 10.85 -8.95 -4.94
N ARG A 109 9.83 -8.54 -4.19
CA ARG A 109 8.47 -8.32 -4.72
C ARG A 109 8.45 -7.19 -5.75
N VAL A 110 9.14 -6.11 -5.45
CA VAL A 110 9.30 -4.94 -6.34
C VAL A 110 10.07 -5.33 -7.60
N ALA A 111 11.19 -6.04 -7.47
CA ALA A 111 11.97 -6.49 -8.63
C ALA A 111 11.16 -7.43 -9.53
N LEU A 112 10.37 -8.34 -8.94
CA LEU A 112 9.47 -9.22 -9.68
C LEU A 112 8.39 -8.41 -10.42
N ALA A 113 7.75 -7.46 -9.75
CA ALA A 113 6.72 -6.62 -10.38
C ALA A 113 7.29 -5.81 -11.56
N ILE A 114 8.50 -5.24 -11.43
CA ILE A 114 9.18 -4.53 -12.53
C ILE A 114 9.51 -5.47 -13.69
N LEU A 115 9.95 -6.70 -13.41
CA LEU A 115 10.26 -7.70 -14.44
C LEU A 115 9.00 -8.11 -15.23
N LYS A 116 7.82 -7.96 -14.62
CA LYS A 116 6.52 -8.21 -15.26
C LYS A 116 5.94 -6.99 -15.98
N LEU A 117 6.63 -5.86 -16.00
CA LEU A 117 6.30 -4.74 -16.86
C LEU A 117 7.12 -4.81 -18.14
N GLY A 118 6.47 -4.59 -19.27
CA GLY A 118 7.06 -4.43 -20.59
C GLY A 118 7.03 -2.98 -21.04
N GLY A 119 7.61 -2.72 -22.21
CA GLY A 119 7.45 -1.46 -22.95
C GLY A 119 7.62 -0.18 -22.12
N GLN A 120 6.68 0.75 -22.31
CA GLN A 120 6.66 2.06 -21.67
C GLN A 120 6.38 1.96 -20.16
N ALA A 121 5.60 0.97 -19.74
CA ALA A 121 5.33 0.72 -18.32
C ALA A 121 6.61 0.40 -17.53
N ARG A 122 7.53 -0.38 -18.12
CA ARG A 122 8.83 -0.71 -17.52
C ARG A 122 9.75 0.50 -17.43
N GLU A 123 9.86 1.28 -18.51
CA GLU A 123 10.70 2.48 -18.58
C GLU A 123 10.23 3.53 -17.56
N TRP A 124 8.92 3.71 -17.43
CA TRP A 124 8.32 4.57 -16.43
C TRP A 124 8.61 4.08 -15.01
N ALA A 125 8.42 2.79 -14.71
CA ALA A 125 8.64 2.22 -13.39
C ALA A 125 10.10 2.36 -12.90
N VAL A 126 11.07 2.22 -13.81
CA VAL A 126 12.50 2.39 -13.50
C VAL A 126 12.84 3.86 -13.27
N THR A 127 12.29 4.77 -14.09
CA THR A 127 12.58 6.22 -14.02
C THR A 127 11.92 6.90 -12.81
N CYS A 128 10.72 6.47 -12.44
CA CYS A 128 9.93 7.17 -11.42
C CYS A 128 10.40 6.89 -9.99
N GLY A 129 11.06 5.75 -9.69
CA GLY A 129 11.47 5.42 -8.32
C GLY A 129 10.29 5.30 -7.31
N VAL A 130 9.04 5.34 -7.78
CA VAL A 130 7.79 5.38 -6.99
C VAL A 130 7.31 3.99 -6.56
N LEU A 131 8.16 2.96 -6.60
CA LEU A 131 7.84 1.68 -5.95
C LEU A 131 7.96 1.73 -4.42
N ARG A 132 8.16 2.92 -3.82
CA ARG A 132 8.06 3.13 -2.36
C ARG A 132 6.63 3.10 -1.81
N LYS A 133 5.60 3.18 -2.67
CA LYS A 133 4.19 3.01 -2.31
C LYS A 133 3.45 2.42 -3.50
N LEU A 134 3.07 1.14 -3.44
CA LEU A 134 2.18 0.52 -4.43
C LEU A 134 0.90 1.34 -4.59
N GLN A 135 0.89 2.24 -5.58
CA GLN A 135 -0.28 2.97 -6.08
C GLN A 135 -0.34 2.80 -7.59
N LEU A 136 0.03 1.61 -8.09
CA LEU A 136 0.03 1.26 -9.51
C LEU A 136 -1.37 1.48 -10.11
N SER A 137 -2.44 1.15 -9.37
CA SER A 137 -3.82 1.40 -9.79
C SER A 137 -4.13 2.88 -10.04
N ARG A 138 -3.53 3.80 -9.26
CA ARG A 138 -3.72 5.25 -9.42
C ARG A 138 -2.91 5.79 -10.59
N VAL A 139 -1.73 5.23 -10.82
CA VAL A 139 -0.79 5.66 -11.86
C VAL A 139 -1.24 5.21 -13.24
N PHE A 140 -1.68 3.95 -13.35
CA PHE A 140 -2.11 3.37 -14.63
C PHE A 140 -3.62 3.55 -14.88
N SER A 141 -4.34 4.27 -14.01
CA SER A 141 -5.70 4.69 -14.34
C SER A 141 -5.67 5.60 -15.56
N PRO A 142 -6.50 5.35 -16.58
CA PRO A 142 -6.60 6.24 -17.74
C PRO A 142 -6.84 7.69 -17.31
N PRO A 143 -6.25 8.68 -18.01
CA PRO A 143 -6.52 10.08 -17.74
C PRO A 143 -8.02 10.35 -17.67
N ASN A 144 -8.44 11.08 -16.63
CA ASN A 144 -9.84 11.40 -16.36
C ASN A 144 -10.75 10.19 -16.10
N GLN A 145 -10.26 9.10 -15.48
CA GLN A 145 -11.07 7.91 -15.17
C GLN A 145 -12.41 8.23 -14.48
N ALA A 146 -12.42 9.16 -13.52
CA ALA A 146 -13.66 9.59 -12.86
C ALA A 146 -14.68 10.24 -13.81
N TYR A 147 -14.22 10.97 -14.83
CA TYR A 147 -15.08 11.53 -15.87
C TYR A 147 -15.57 10.44 -16.84
N ARG A 148 -14.69 9.50 -17.22
CA ARG A 148 -15.05 8.37 -18.10
C ARG A 148 -16.14 7.50 -17.48
N VAL A 149 -16.00 7.13 -16.20
CA VAL A 149 -17.00 6.37 -15.46
C VAL A 149 -18.33 7.13 -15.39
N ARG A 150 -18.30 8.43 -15.08
CA ARG A 150 -19.52 9.27 -15.04
C ARG A 150 -20.19 9.39 -16.40
N SER A 151 -19.42 9.61 -17.46
CA SER A 151 -19.92 9.70 -18.82
C SER A 151 -20.58 8.39 -19.26
N HIS A 152 -19.93 7.25 -18.96
CA HIS A 152 -20.47 5.93 -19.25
C HIS A 152 -21.77 5.66 -18.47
N PHE A 153 -21.81 6.01 -17.18
CA PHE A 153 -23.02 5.91 -16.37
C PHE A 153 -24.16 6.77 -16.93
N LEU A 154 -23.89 8.01 -17.33
CA LEU A 154 -24.89 8.91 -17.93
C LEU A 154 -25.35 8.44 -19.33
N ALA A 155 -24.48 7.75 -20.06
CA ALA A 155 -24.81 7.18 -21.36
C ALA A 155 -25.60 5.86 -21.24
N ALA A 156 -25.51 5.16 -20.10
CA ALA A 156 -26.22 3.92 -19.86
C ALA A 156 -27.74 4.17 -19.80
N ARG A 157 -28.48 3.47 -20.67
CA ARG A 157 -29.96 3.46 -20.69
C ARG A 157 -30.45 2.06 -20.37
N GLN A 158 -31.52 1.96 -19.56
CA GLN A 158 -32.12 0.69 -19.16
C GLN A 158 -32.53 -0.17 -20.36
N GLY A 159 -33.08 0.45 -21.40
CA GLY A 159 -33.57 -0.28 -22.59
C GLY A 159 -34.59 -1.35 -22.19
N ASN A 160 -34.40 -2.56 -22.71
CA ASN A 160 -35.24 -3.73 -22.40
C ASN A 160 -34.68 -4.63 -21.29
N LYS A 161 -33.67 -4.17 -20.54
CA LYS A 161 -33.10 -4.95 -19.43
C LYS A 161 -34.05 -4.92 -18.23
N GLU A 162 -34.24 -6.07 -17.58
CA GLU A 162 -34.92 -6.12 -16.29
C GLU A 162 -34.20 -5.23 -15.28
N LEU A 163 -34.93 -4.71 -14.30
CA LEU A 163 -34.38 -3.77 -13.33
C LEU A 163 -33.19 -4.36 -12.56
N VAL A 164 -33.22 -5.67 -12.31
CA VAL A 164 -32.14 -6.41 -11.62
C VAL A 164 -30.85 -6.47 -12.44
N ASP A 165 -30.96 -6.50 -13.77
CA ASP A 165 -29.79 -6.58 -14.67
C ASP A 165 -29.25 -5.21 -15.07
N PHE A 166 -29.99 -4.14 -14.79
CA PHE A 166 -29.60 -2.77 -15.12
C PHE A 166 -28.92 -2.03 -13.97
N VAL A 167 -29.26 -2.35 -12.72
CA VAL A 167 -28.73 -1.74 -11.48
C VAL A 167 -27.41 -2.40 -11.09
#